data_AF-A0A1Q7U9W5-F1
#
_entry.id   AF-A0A1Q7U9W5-F1
#
_cell.length_a   1.000
_cell.length_b   1.000
_cell.length_c   1.000
_cell.angle_alpha   90.00
_cell.angle_beta   90.00
_cell.angle_gamma   90.00
#
_symmetry.space_group_name_H-M   'P 1'
#
loop_
_entity.id
_entity.type
_entity.pdbx_description
1 polymer ?
#
loop_
_entity_poly.entity_id
_entity_poly.type
_entity_poly.pdbx_seq_one_letter_code
_entity_poly.pdbx_strand_id
1 'polypeptide(L)'
;MTPTYDGHAESSDTIDLPAPTAWPMVLALGITLAFGGLVTHAAISVMGIVLALIAGVGWWREVFPEQRVERITLRTIELRPPTVMPWRPAVERASIGGGGHRARVPVEIQPYSAGIKGGIVGGIVMAALALAYGLVVQRSVWYPINLLSAVAMPSLAHATVAELRAFSLTAFVIGIVVHGLISVLVGLLYAVILPMLPRRHMLWGGLVAPLLWTSLVWAVLGIVDPMLNARVDWTWFVVSQIGFGLTTGFVVARAHPLATMQTWPLATRAGVETSTAGSEQTR
;
A
#
# COMPACT_ATOMS: atom_id res chain seq x y z
N MET A 1 5.36 39.02 -41.32
CA MET A 1 4.94 37.67 -41.74
C MET A 1 4.11 37.11 -40.60
N THR A 2 2.80 37.32 -40.65
CA THR A 2 1.83 36.84 -39.66
C THR A 2 1.63 35.34 -39.86
N PRO A 3 1.70 34.50 -38.82
CA PRO A 3 1.41 33.09 -38.98
C PRO A 3 -0.05 32.96 -39.42
N THR A 4 -0.26 32.29 -40.55
CA THR A 4 -1.56 31.85 -41.02
C THR A 4 -2.18 30.97 -39.95
N TYR A 5 -3.32 31.40 -39.42
CA TYR A 5 -4.18 30.56 -38.61
C TYR A 5 -4.74 29.49 -39.55
N ASP A 6 -4.19 28.28 -39.47
CA ASP A 6 -4.76 27.14 -40.18
C ASP A 6 -6.19 26.91 -39.68
N GLY A 7 -7.09 26.71 -40.65
CA GLY A 7 -8.52 26.70 -40.46
C GLY A 7 -8.96 25.68 -39.40
N HIS A 8 -10.08 26.03 -38.75
CA HIS A 8 -10.88 25.21 -37.87
C HIS A 8 -10.77 23.71 -38.19
N ALA A 9 -10.00 22.98 -37.37
CA ALA A 9 -10.31 21.57 -37.15
C ALA A 9 -11.78 21.52 -36.74
N GLU A 10 -12.61 20.80 -37.50
CA GLU A 10 -14.02 20.57 -37.17
C GLU A 10 -14.11 20.31 -35.67
N SER A 11 -14.81 21.19 -34.95
CA SER A 11 -15.01 21.01 -33.53
C SER A 11 -15.88 19.77 -33.37
N SER A 12 -15.26 18.61 -33.19
CA SER A 12 -16.00 17.39 -32.91
C SER A 12 -16.84 17.67 -31.67
N ASP A 13 -18.16 17.70 -31.82
CA ASP A 13 -19.13 17.85 -30.73
C ASP A 13 -19.13 16.65 -29.80
N THR A 14 -18.04 15.89 -29.74
CA THR A 14 -17.88 14.67 -28.99
C THR A 14 -16.56 14.75 -28.22
N ILE A 15 -16.61 14.49 -26.91
CA ILE A 15 -15.44 14.32 -26.06
C ILE A 15 -15.38 12.87 -25.59
N ASP A 16 -14.19 12.30 -25.74
CA ASP A 16 -13.83 10.97 -25.26
C ASP A 16 -13.44 11.06 -23.77
N LEU A 17 -14.22 10.42 -22.90
CA LEU A 17 -13.96 10.31 -21.46
C LEU A 17 -13.72 8.85 -21.06
N PRO A 18 -12.95 8.57 -19.99
CA PRO A 18 -12.82 7.20 -19.50
C PRO A 18 -14.18 6.66 -19.08
N ALA A 19 -14.55 5.48 -19.60
CA ALA A 19 -15.81 4.84 -19.24
C ALA A 19 -15.81 4.44 -17.75
N PRO A 20 -16.96 4.53 -17.06
CA PRO A 20 -17.07 4.08 -15.68
C PRO A 20 -16.85 2.56 -15.58
N THR A 21 -16.08 2.12 -14.58
CA THR A 21 -15.74 0.70 -14.35
C THR A 21 -15.99 0.27 -12.91
N ALA A 22 -16.57 -0.92 -12.74
CA ALA A 22 -16.82 -1.51 -11.42
C ALA A 22 -15.68 -2.42 -10.93
N TRP A 23 -14.73 -2.79 -11.81
CA TRP A 23 -13.71 -3.80 -11.50
C TRP A 23 -12.86 -3.50 -10.26
N PRO A 24 -12.42 -2.25 -9.99
CA PRO A 24 -11.67 -1.95 -8.77
C PRO A 24 -12.44 -2.29 -7.49
N MET A 25 -13.76 -2.04 -7.46
CA MET A 25 -14.61 -2.39 -6.31
C MET A 25 -14.76 -3.91 -6.17
N VAL A 26 -14.97 -4.62 -7.28
CA VAL A 26 -15.09 -6.08 -7.26
C VAL A 26 -13.78 -6.74 -6.84
N LEU A 27 -12.64 -6.21 -7.27
CA LEU A 27 -11.31 -6.66 -6.85
C LEU A 27 -11.11 -6.47 -5.35
N ALA A 28 -11.44 -5.28 -4.83
CA ALA A 28 -11.35 -5.00 -3.40
C ALA A 28 -12.25 -5.94 -2.58
N LEU A 29 -13.47 -6.21 -3.05
CA LEU A 29 -14.38 -7.19 -2.44
C LEU A 29 -13.77 -8.60 -2.45
N GLY A 30 -13.21 -9.04 -3.57
CA GLY A 30 -12.55 -10.34 -3.68
C GLY A 30 -11.40 -10.49 -2.69
N ILE A 31 -10.53 -9.49 -2.60
CA ILE A 31 -9.43 -9.45 -1.62
C ILE A 31 -9.98 -9.49 -0.18
N THR A 32 -11.04 -8.73 0.09
CA THR A 32 -11.68 -8.71 1.42
C THR A 32 -12.22 -10.09 1.80
N LEU A 33 -12.90 -10.77 0.88
CA LEU A 33 -13.42 -12.12 1.10
C LEU A 33 -12.30 -13.16 1.23
N ALA A 34 -11.21 -13.00 0.47
CA ALA A 34 -10.04 -13.88 0.57
C ALA A 34 -9.45 -13.87 1.99
N PHE A 35 -9.36 -12.70 2.61
CA PHE A 35 -8.88 -12.57 3.99
C PHE A 35 -9.94 -12.84 5.05
N GLY A 36 -11.18 -12.36 4.85
CA GLY A 36 -12.29 -12.61 5.77
C GLY A 36 -12.59 -14.11 5.89
N GLY A 37 -12.41 -14.87 4.81
CA GLY A 37 -12.54 -16.32 4.79
C GLY A 37 -11.52 -17.06 5.67
N LEU A 38 -10.34 -16.49 5.92
CA LEU A 38 -9.34 -17.10 6.82
C LEU A 38 -9.84 -17.14 8.26
N VAL A 39 -10.68 -16.17 8.64
CA VAL A 39 -11.25 -16.04 9.99
C VAL A 39 -12.60 -16.75 10.10
N THR A 40 -13.28 -16.99 8.98
CA THR A 40 -14.65 -17.51 8.96
C THR A 40 -14.74 -18.91 8.37
N HIS A 41 -14.43 -19.07 7.09
CA HIS A 41 -14.51 -20.36 6.40
C HIS A 41 -13.66 -20.41 5.12
N ALA A 42 -12.98 -21.56 4.91
CA ALA A 42 -12.11 -21.77 3.75
C ALA A 42 -12.82 -21.55 2.39
N ALA A 43 -14.09 -21.96 2.28
CA ALA A 43 -14.87 -21.75 1.06
C ALA A 43 -15.04 -20.26 0.70
N ILE A 44 -15.18 -19.38 1.70
CA ILE A 44 -15.28 -17.92 1.48
C ILE A 44 -13.94 -17.39 0.96
N SER A 45 -12.83 -17.90 1.49
CA SER A 45 -11.48 -17.53 1.01
C SER A 45 -11.30 -17.89 -0.46
N VAL A 46 -11.68 -19.13 -0.84
CA VAL A 46 -11.60 -19.61 -2.23
C VAL A 46 -12.44 -18.74 -3.15
N MET A 47 -13.69 -18.43 -2.76
CA MET A 47 -14.56 -17.55 -3.53
C MET A 47 -13.95 -16.15 -3.70
N GLY A 48 -13.38 -15.59 -2.63
CA GLY A 48 -12.71 -14.29 -2.66
C GLY A 48 -11.51 -14.27 -3.62
N ILE A 49 -10.67 -15.30 -3.59
CA ILE A 49 -9.53 -15.44 -4.51
C ILE A 49 -10.00 -15.52 -5.97
N VAL A 50 -11.02 -16.34 -6.25
CA VAL A 50 -11.59 -16.46 -7.60
C VAL A 50 -12.14 -15.12 -8.08
N LEU A 51 -12.90 -14.42 -7.23
CA LEU A 51 -13.46 -13.10 -7.55
C LEU A 51 -12.37 -12.07 -7.81
N ALA A 52 -11.31 -12.05 -6.99
CA ALA A 52 -10.18 -11.15 -7.15
C ALA A 52 -9.43 -11.39 -8.47
N LEU A 53 -9.22 -12.66 -8.87
CA LEU A 53 -8.59 -13.00 -10.14
C LEU A 53 -9.44 -12.56 -11.33
N ILE A 54 -10.74 -12.86 -11.31
CA ILE A 54 -11.69 -12.44 -12.36
C ILE A 54 -11.70 -10.92 -12.47
N ALA A 55 -11.79 -10.21 -11.36
CA ALA A 55 -11.81 -8.75 -11.34
C ALA A 55 -10.50 -8.14 -11.81
N GLY A 56 -9.35 -8.72 -11.44
CA GLY A 56 -8.04 -8.29 -11.91
C GLY A 56 -7.90 -8.42 -13.43
N VAL A 57 -8.32 -9.55 -14.00
CA VAL A 57 -8.33 -9.76 -15.44
C VAL A 57 -9.32 -8.83 -16.14
N GLY A 58 -10.53 -8.67 -15.58
CA GLY A 58 -11.55 -7.76 -16.10
C GLY A 58 -11.06 -6.31 -16.15
N TRP A 59 -10.45 -5.85 -15.05
CA TRP A 59 -9.89 -4.51 -14.98
C TRP A 59 -8.74 -4.32 -15.98
N TRP A 60 -7.83 -5.29 -16.05
CA TRP A 60 -6.69 -5.25 -16.98
C TRP A 60 -7.16 -5.09 -18.42
N ARG A 61 -8.19 -5.84 -18.83
CA ARG A 61 -8.74 -5.80 -20.19
C ARG A 61 -9.48 -4.51 -20.53
N GLU A 62 -9.93 -3.74 -19.54
CA GLU A 62 -10.55 -2.42 -19.77
C GLU A 62 -9.53 -1.28 -19.85
N VAL A 63 -8.31 -1.50 -19.37
CA VAL A 63 -7.24 -0.50 -19.36
C VAL A 63 -6.22 -0.76 -20.48
N PHE A 64 -5.96 -2.02 -20.81
CA PHE A 64 -4.93 -2.42 -21.78
C PHE A 64 -5.48 -3.40 -22.84
N PRO A 65 -4.98 -3.33 -24.10
CA PRO A 65 -4.05 -2.33 -24.63
C PRO A 65 -4.73 -1.00 -25.00
N GLU A 66 -6.02 -1.04 -25.32
CA GLU A 66 -6.83 0.16 -25.59
C GLU A 66 -7.74 0.44 -24.39
N GLN A 67 -7.76 1.68 -23.94
CA GLN A 67 -8.60 2.10 -22.82
C GLN A 67 -10.07 2.13 -23.24
N ARG A 68 -10.95 1.67 -22.36
CA ARG A 68 -12.40 1.79 -22.58
C ARG A 68 -12.83 3.25 -22.42
N VAL A 69 -13.32 3.84 -23.51
CA VAL A 69 -13.75 5.24 -23.58
C VAL A 69 -15.27 5.33 -23.79
N GLU A 70 -15.92 6.27 -23.12
CA GLU A 70 -17.28 6.70 -23.34
C GLU A 70 -17.28 8.06 -24.06
N ARG A 71 -17.97 8.14 -25.21
CA ARG A 71 -18.07 9.37 -26.00
C ARG A 71 -19.28 10.18 -25.56
N ILE A 72 -19.04 11.36 -25.02
CA ILE A 72 -20.10 12.29 -24.63
C ILE A 72 -20.25 13.37 -25.68
N THR A 73 -21.47 13.51 -26.21
CA THR A 73 -21.81 14.62 -27.11
C THR A 73 -21.95 15.91 -26.30
N LEU A 74 -21.18 16.93 -26.70
CA LEU A 74 -21.27 18.28 -26.17
C LEU A 74 -22.57 18.93 -26.59
N ARG A 75 -23.08 19.83 -25.75
CA ARG A 75 -24.22 20.68 -26.15
C ARG A 75 -23.85 21.49 -27.39
N THR A 76 -24.81 21.62 -28.29
CA THR A 76 -24.75 22.48 -29.48
C THR A 76 -24.22 23.86 -29.10
N ILE A 77 -23.41 24.45 -29.98
CA ILE A 77 -22.68 25.71 -29.76
C ILE A 77 -23.59 26.83 -29.20
N GLU A 78 -24.86 26.89 -29.62
CA GLU A 78 -25.86 27.87 -29.16
C GLU A 78 -26.21 27.77 -27.65
N LEU A 79 -26.05 26.59 -27.06
CA LEU A 79 -26.32 26.31 -25.65
C LEU A 79 -25.04 26.31 -24.80
N ARG A 80 -23.88 26.56 -25.40
CA ARG A 80 -22.60 26.61 -24.69
C ARG A 80 -22.46 27.98 -24.00
N PRO A 81 -22.01 28.04 -22.73
CA PRO A 81 -21.66 29.31 -22.11
C PRO A 81 -20.65 30.08 -22.98
N PRO A 82 -20.76 31.43 -23.03
CA PRO A 82 -19.89 32.24 -23.87
C PRO A 82 -18.42 31.96 -23.55
N THR A 83 -17.60 31.91 -24.59
CA THR A 83 -16.17 31.66 -24.46
C THR A 83 -15.60 32.61 -23.42
N VAL A 84 -15.06 32.04 -22.33
CA VAL A 84 -14.41 32.83 -21.29
C VAL A 84 -13.20 33.51 -21.93
N MET A 85 -13.35 34.80 -22.24
CA MET A 85 -12.25 35.62 -22.72
C MET A 85 -11.32 35.86 -21.53
N PRO A 86 -10.09 35.33 -21.53
CA PRO A 86 -9.17 35.60 -20.45
C PRO A 86 -8.83 37.09 -20.48
N TRP A 87 -9.23 37.83 -19.44
CA TRP A 87 -8.65 39.13 -19.16
C TRP A 87 -7.14 38.92 -18.98
N ARG A 88 -6.31 39.63 -19.75
CA ARG A 88 -4.85 39.55 -19.67
C ARG A 88 -4.30 40.82 -19.02
N PRO A 89 -4.34 40.97 -17.69
CA PRO A 89 -3.48 41.97 -17.08
C PRO A 89 -2.03 41.53 -17.32
N ALA A 90 -1.10 42.48 -17.39
CA ALA A 90 0.32 42.16 -17.30
C ALA A 90 0.59 41.65 -15.88
N VAL A 91 0.38 40.35 -15.65
CA VAL A 91 0.68 39.67 -14.41
C VAL A 91 2.09 39.13 -14.54
N GLU A 92 2.97 39.51 -13.60
CA GLU A 92 4.29 38.93 -13.47
C GLU A 92 4.14 37.41 -13.31
N ARG A 93 4.49 36.68 -14.38
CA ARG A 93 4.44 35.23 -14.36
C ARG A 93 5.63 34.74 -13.55
N ALA A 94 5.41 34.53 -12.26
CA ALA A 94 6.36 33.79 -11.44
C ALA A 94 6.67 32.47 -12.15
N SER A 95 7.95 32.23 -12.47
CA SER A 95 8.40 30.96 -13.00
C SER A 95 8.16 29.88 -11.97
N ILE A 96 7.70 28.71 -12.41
CA ILE A 96 7.52 27.54 -11.53
C ILE A 96 8.87 27.24 -10.85
N GLY A 97 8.90 27.26 -9.52
CA GLY A 97 10.11 27.03 -8.72
C GLY A 97 10.91 28.29 -8.33
N GLY A 98 10.62 29.45 -8.93
CA GLY A 98 11.22 30.72 -8.49
C GLY A 98 10.66 31.15 -7.13
N GLY A 99 11.53 31.32 -6.13
CA GLY A 99 11.16 31.87 -4.81
C GLY A 99 10.17 31.02 -3.99
N GLY A 100 10.05 29.71 -4.24
CA GLY A 100 9.24 28.80 -3.41
C GLY A 100 7.72 28.93 -3.54
N HIS A 101 7.21 29.71 -4.51
CA HIS A 101 5.81 30.15 -4.52
C HIS A 101 4.73 29.11 -4.86
N ARG A 102 5.07 27.83 -5.08
CA ARG A 102 4.15 26.66 -5.04
C ARG A 102 4.95 25.37 -4.80
N ALA A 103 5.55 25.23 -3.62
CA ALA A 103 6.23 23.99 -3.26
C ALA A 103 5.21 22.85 -3.16
N ARG A 104 5.30 21.85 -4.04
CA ARG A 104 4.58 20.59 -3.87
C ARG A 104 5.42 19.66 -3.00
N VAL A 105 4.90 19.35 -1.83
CA VAL A 105 5.52 18.49 -0.81
C VAL A 105 4.64 17.22 -0.72
N PRO A 106 5.22 16.01 -0.65
CA PRO A 106 6.65 15.69 -0.51
C PRO A 106 7.46 15.83 -1.81
N VAL A 107 8.67 16.38 -1.72
CA VAL A 107 9.62 16.42 -2.84
C VAL A 107 10.22 15.03 -3.09
N GLU A 108 10.39 14.24 -2.03
CA GLU A 108 10.91 12.87 -2.08
C GLU A 108 10.00 11.93 -1.30
N ILE A 109 9.86 10.70 -1.79
CA ILE A 109 9.15 9.62 -1.11
C ILE A 109 10.04 8.39 -0.98
N GLN A 110 9.79 7.58 0.05
CA GLN A 110 10.46 6.29 0.14
C GLN A 110 9.83 5.29 -0.85
N PRO A 111 10.64 4.46 -1.51
CA PRO A 111 10.10 3.47 -2.44
C PRO A 111 9.33 2.38 -1.69
N TYR A 112 8.23 1.88 -2.28
CA TYR A 112 7.46 0.77 -1.69
C TYR A 112 8.32 -0.47 -1.43
N SER A 113 9.33 -0.71 -2.26
CA SER A 113 10.29 -1.80 -2.08
C SER A 113 11.09 -1.68 -0.78
N ALA A 114 11.33 -0.47 -0.27
CA ALA A 114 11.93 -0.27 1.04
C ALA A 114 11.00 -0.74 2.16
N GLY A 115 9.70 -0.46 2.04
CA GLY A 115 8.68 -0.95 2.96
C GLY A 115 8.59 -2.47 2.99
N ILE A 116 8.57 -3.12 1.82
CA ILE A 116 8.56 -4.58 1.71
C ILE A 116 9.82 -5.18 2.35
N LYS A 117 11.01 -4.68 2.01
CA LYS A 117 12.28 -5.15 2.60
C LYS A 117 12.32 -4.93 4.10
N GLY A 118 11.89 -3.75 4.56
CA GLY A 118 11.82 -3.41 5.98
C GLY A 118 10.84 -4.31 6.75
N GLY A 119 9.70 -4.63 6.15
CA GLY A 119 8.73 -5.57 6.70
C GLY A 119 9.29 -6.99 6.83
N ILE A 120 10.00 -7.48 5.81
CA ILE A 120 10.65 -8.81 5.85
C ILE A 120 11.72 -8.86 6.95
N VAL A 121 12.63 -7.87 7.00
CA VAL A 121 13.69 -7.83 8.01
C VAL A 121 13.09 -7.69 9.42
N GLY A 122 12.10 -6.81 9.58
CA GLY A 122 11.39 -6.66 10.85
C GLY A 122 10.67 -7.94 11.28
N GLY A 123 10.01 -8.62 10.35
CA GLY A 123 9.34 -9.89 10.57
C GLY A 123 10.31 -10.98 11.02
N ILE A 124 11.51 -11.05 10.44
CA ILE A 124 12.55 -11.99 10.86
C ILE A 124 13.02 -11.70 12.29
N VAL A 125 13.25 -10.43 12.64
CA VAL A 125 13.66 -10.04 13.99
C VAL A 125 12.56 -10.34 15.02
N MET A 126 11.30 -10.03 14.68
CA MET A 126 10.16 -10.36 15.53
C MET A 126 10.04 -11.87 15.75
N ALA A 127 10.18 -12.67 14.68
CA ALA A 127 10.14 -14.12 14.78
C ALA A 127 11.28 -14.65 15.67
N ALA A 128 12.50 -14.12 15.52
CA ALA A 128 13.62 -14.50 16.37
C ALA A 128 13.36 -14.20 17.85
N LEU A 129 12.80 -13.02 18.18
CA LEU A 129 12.44 -12.64 19.55
C LEU A 129 11.31 -13.53 20.10
N ALA A 130 10.30 -13.83 19.30
CA ALA A 130 9.21 -14.72 19.69
C ALA A 130 9.69 -16.16 19.93
N LEU A 131 10.61 -16.67 19.09
CA LEU A 131 11.22 -17.99 19.28
C LEU A 131 12.13 -18.02 20.50
N ALA A 132 12.85 -16.92 20.79
CA ALA A 132 13.64 -16.79 22.01
C ALA A 132 12.75 -16.85 23.26
N TYR A 133 11.62 -16.13 23.26
CA TYR A 133 10.57 -16.27 24.28
C TYR A 133 10.10 -17.72 24.43
N GLY A 134 9.73 -18.35 23.31
CA GLY A 134 9.27 -19.73 23.28
C GLY A 134 10.28 -20.69 23.92
N LEU A 135 11.56 -20.53 23.60
CA LEU A 135 12.63 -21.36 24.14
C LEU A 135 12.90 -21.09 25.63
N VAL A 136 12.99 -19.82 26.04
CA VAL A 136 13.39 -19.44 27.41
C VAL A 136 12.27 -19.65 28.41
N VAL A 137 11.06 -19.18 28.09
CA VAL A 137 9.92 -19.18 29.02
C VAL A 137 9.08 -20.44 28.85
N GLN A 138 8.77 -20.82 27.61
CA GLN A 138 7.85 -21.92 27.31
C GLN A 138 8.55 -23.25 27.09
N ARG A 139 9.88 -23.27 27.04
CA ARG A 139 10.70 -24.45 26.72
C ARG A 139 10.29 -25.13 25.40
N SER A 140 9.72 -24.37 24.47
CA SER A 140 9.32 -24.84 23.15
C SER A 140 9.26 -23.70 22.15
N VAL A 141 9.97 -23.89 21.02
CA VAL A 141 9.91 -22.99 19.85
C VAL A 141 8.54 -23.04 19.16
N TRP A 142 7.75 -24.10 19.39
CA TRP A 142 6.45 -24.29 18.76
C TRP A 142 5.34 -23.50 19.43
N TYR A 143 5.49 -23.18 20.72
CA TYR A 143 4.51 -22.41 21.47
C TYR A 143 4.11 -21.09 20.80
N PRO A 144 5.05 -20.16 20.49
CA PRO A 144 4.69 -18.89 19.84
C PRO A 144 4.10 -19.08 18.44
N ILE A 145 4.56 -20.10 17.69
CA ILE A 145 4.05 -20.39 16.35
C ILE A 145 2.59 -20.86 16.41
N ASN A 146 2.30 -21.81 17.30
CA ASN A 146 0.96 -22.35 17.48
C ASN A 146 0.02 -21.30 18.07
N LEU A 147 0.52 -20.46 18.99
CA LEU A 147 -0.25 -19.36 19.56
C LEU A 147 -0.63 -18.31 18.52
N LEU A 148 0.29 -17.94 17.62
CA LEU A 148 -0.02 -17.05 16.50
C LEU A 148 -1.10 -17.65 15.59
N SER A 149 -0.99 -18.95 15.29
CA SER A 149 -1.95 -19.65 14.44
C SER A 149 -3.31 -19.85 15.08
N ALA A 150 -3.42 -19.75 16.41
CA ALA A 150 -4.69 -19.81 17.13
C ALA A 150 -5.66 -18.70 16.72
N VAL A 151 -5.15 -17.56 16.21
CA VAL A 151 -5.99 -16.48 15.65
C VAL A 151 -6.81 -16.96 14.45
N ALA A 152 -6.27 -17.87 13.63
CA ALA A 152 -6.93 -18.43 12.45
C ALA A 152 -7.42 -19.87 12.66
N MET A 153 -7.09 -20.48 13.80
CA MET A 153 -7.41 -21.87 14.11
C MET A 153 -7.98 -21.97 15.54
N PRO A 154 -9.32 -21.88 15.70
CA PRO A 154 -9.97 -21.87 17.00
C PRO A 154 -9.66 -23.09 17.88
N SER A 155 -9.34 -24.24 17.28
CA SER A 155 -8.94 -25.44 18.03
C SER A 155 -7.67 -25.24 18.85
N LEU A 156 -6.75 -24.37 18.41
CA LEU A 156 -5.53 -24.05 19.16
C LEU A 156 -5.76 -23.05 20.29
N ALA A 157 -6.80 -22.20 20.20
CA ALA A 157 -7.16 -21.30 21.30
C ALA A 157 -7.58 -22.10 22.55
N HIS A 158 -8.29 -23.21 22.33
CA HIS A 158 -8.74 -24.13 23.38
C HIS A 158 -7.74 -25.24 23.74
N ALA A 159 -6.63 -25.36 23.01
CA ALA A 159 -5.64 -26.41 23.23
C ALA A 159 -4.94 -26.29 24.60
N THR A 160 -4.51 -27.42 25.13
CA THR A 160 -3.67 -27.49 26.32
C THR A 160 -2.29 -26.87 26.06
N VAL A 161 -1.59 -26.49 27.13
CA VAL A 161 -0.23 -25.96 27.00
C VAL A 161 0.72 -27.00 26.39
N ALA A 162 0.51 -28.29 26.67
CA ALA A 162 1.30 -29.37 26.08
C ALA A 162 1.12 -29.45 24.55
N GLU A 163 -0.12 -29.35 24.07
CA GLU A 163 -0.43 -29.32 22.63
C GLU A 163 0.14 -28.08 21.94
N LEU A 164 0.04 -26.90 22.57
CA LEU A 164 0.66 -25.68 22.05
C LEU A 164 2.19 -25.78 21.95
N ARG A 165 2.83 -26.59 22.80
CA ARG A 165 4.28 -26.82 22.75
C ARG A 165 4.69 -27.90 21.76
N ALA A 166 3.75 -28.65 21.19
CA ALA A 166 4.02 -29.70 20.22
C ALA A 166 4.10 -29.16 18.79
N PHE A 167 4.82 -29.86 17.92
CA PHE A 167 4.86 -29.51 16.51
C PHE A 167 3.50 -29.77 15.84
N SER A 168 3.04 -28.80 15.05
CA SER A 168 1.89 -28.95 14.16
C SER A 168 2.23 -28.36 12.80
N LEU A 169 2.23 -29.19 11.76
CA LEU A 169 2.52 -28.75 10.39
C LEU A 169 1.52 -27.69 9.92
N THR A 170 0.24 -27.88 10.21
CA THR A 170 -0.82 -26.94 9.83
C THR A 170 -0.62 -25.59 10.52
N ALA A 171 -0.36 -25.60 11.83
CA ALA A 171 -0.12 -24.37 12.57
C ALA A 171 1.17 -23.68 12.11
N PHE A 172 2.21 -24.44 11.76
CA PHE A 172 3.44 -23.89 11.21
C PHE A 172 3.21 -23.17 9.88
N VAL A 173 2.52 -23.81 8.92
CA VAL A 173 2.21 -23.21 7.61
C VAL A 173 1.36 -21.95 7.77
N ILE A 174 0.30 -21.99 8.58
CA ILE A 174 -0.54 -20.83 8.85
C ILE A 174 0.27 -19.70 9.50
N GLY A 175 1.09 -20.02 10.49
CA GLY A 175 1.92 -19.05 11.20
C GLY A 175 2.89 -18.33 10.28
N ILE A 176 3.57 -19.06 9.38
CA ILE A 176 4.47 -18.47 8.38
C ILE A 176 3.72 -17.55 7.41
N VAL A 177 2.56 -17.99 6.89
CA VAL A 177 1.77 -17.19 5.94
C VAL A 177 1.23 -15.92 6.60
N VAL A 178 0.58 -16.04 7.77
CA VAL A 178 -0.01 -14.91 8.50
C VAL A 178 1.08 -13.94 8.94
N HIS A 179 2.16 -14.42 9.55
CA HIS A 179 3.27 -13.57 9.99
C HIS A 179 3.95 -12.86 8.82
N GLY A 180 4.28 -13.61 7.77
CA GLY A 180 4.97 -13.08 6.59
C GLY A 180 4.13 -12.01 5.89
N LEU A 181 2.85 -12.29 5.69
CA LEU A 181 1.94 -11.33 5.06
C LEU A 181 1.77 -10.07 5.90
N ILE A 182 1.45 -10.20 7.19
CA ILE A 182 1.27 -9.05 8.09
C ILE A 182 2.57 -8.23 8.15
N SER A 183 3.73 -8.89 8.24
CA SER A 183 5.03 -8.22 8.26
C SER A 183 5.26 -7.37 7.00
N VAL A 184 4.96 -7.90 5.81
CA VAL A 184 5.06 -7.16 4.55
C VAL A 184 4.06 -6.00 4.49
N LEU A 185 2.81 -6.23 4.87
CA LEU A 185 1.76 -5.19 4.88
C LEU A 185 2.09 -4.04 5.83
N VAL A 186 2.56 -4.35 7.04
CA VAL A 186 2.98 -3.34 8.02
C VAL A 186 4.24 -2.61 7.55
N GLY A 187 5.19 -3.30 6.91
CA GLY A 187 6.35 -2.66 6.30
C GLY A 187 5.98 -1.68 5.17
N LEU A 188 5.04 -2.07 4.31
CA LEU A 188 4.46 -1.19 3.29
C LEU A 188 3.76 0.02 3.91
N LEU A 189 2.93 -0.21 4.93
CA LEU A 189 2.27 0.85 5.68
C LEU A 189 3.30 1.85 6.22
N TYR A 190 4.40 1.35 6.80
CA TYR A 190 5.49 2.18 7.31
C TYR A 190 6.07 3.10 6.23
N ALA A 191 6.39 2.56 5.05
CA ALA A 191 6.93 3.35 3.94
C ALA A 191 5.96 4.45 3.47
N VAL A 192 4.65 4.17 3.50
CA VAL A 192 3.60 5.13 3.09
C VAL A 192 3.38 6.23 4.12
N ILE A 193 3.37 5.91 5.42
CA ILE A 193 3.07 6.89 6.48
C ILE A 193 4.29 7.68 6.92
N LEU A 194 5.51 7.23 6.59
CA LEU A 194 6.75 7.90 7.01
C LEU A 194 6.77 9.41 6.71
N PRO A 195 6.35 9.90 5.53
CA PRO A 195 6.33 11.33 5.22
C PRO A 195 5.32 12.13 6.07
N MET A 196 4.35 11.44 6.68
CA MET A 196 3.32 12.04 7.55
C MET A 196 3.74 12.05 9.02
N LEU A 197 4.77 11.28 9.40
CA LEU A 197 5.22 11.16 10.78
C LEU A 197 6.07 12.38 11.20
N PRO A 198 5.99 12.80 12.48
CA PRO A 198 6.83 13.86 13.01
C PRO A 198 8.33 13.53 12.92
N ARG A 199 9.19 14.56 13.01
CA ARG A 199 10.66 14.50 12.79
C ARG A 199 11.40 13.28 13.38
N ARG A 200 10.92 12.69 14.48
CA ARG A 200 11.51 11.51 15.13
C ARG A 200 10.86 10.20 14.69
N HIS A 201 10.94 9.89 13.39
CA HIS A 201 10.31 8.72 12.78
C HIS A 201 10.64 7.39 13.47
N MET A 202 11.88 7.19 13.94
CA MET A 202 12.27 5.98 14.68
C MET A 202 11.55 5.83 16.04
N LEU A 203 11.23 6.93 16.74
CA LEU A 203 10.44 6.85 17.97
C LEU A 203 9.00 6.48 17.68
N TRP A 204 8.41 7.09 16.65
CA TRP A 204 7.03 6.82 16.26
C TRP A 204 6.85 5.39 15.78
N GLY A 205 7.71 4.95 14.85
CA GLY A 205 7.64 3.62 14.28
C GLY A 205 8.17 2.51 15.18
N GLY A 206 9.17 2.80 16.01
CA GLY A 206 9.84 1.81 16.86
C GLY A 206 9.30 1.68 18.28
N LEU A 207 8.56 2.67 18.78
CA LEU A 207 8.04 2.64 20.15
C LEU A 207 6.55 2.99 20.22
N VAL A 208 6.15 4.16 19.72
CA VAL A 208 4.77 4.65 19.90
C VAL A 208 3.76 3.76 19.16
N ALA A 209 3.97 3.51 17.87
CA ALA A 209 3.08 2.66 17.07
C ALA A 209 3.01 1.22 17.59
N PRO A 210 4.14 0.55 17.93
CA PRO A 210 4.13 -0.73 18.65
C PRO A 210 3.25 -0.74 19.90
N LEU A 211 3.41 0.25 20.79
CA LEU A 211 2.64 0.32 22.04
C LEU A 211 1.14 0.55 21.79
N LEU A 212 0.79 1.44 20.86
CA LEU A 212 -0.60 1.69 20.48
C LEU A 212 -1.23 0.43 19.87
N TRP A 213 -0.50 -0.25 18.97
CA TRP A 213 -0.97 -1.49 18.35
C TRP A 213 -1.14 -2.60 19.38
N THR A 214 -0.17 -2.79 20.27
CA THR A 214 -0.29 -3.78 21.35
C THR A 214 -1.47 -3.49 22.26
N SER A 215 -1.70 -2.21 22.62
CA SER A 215 -2.84 -1.82 23.45
C SER A 215 -4.17 -2.12 22.78
N LEU A 216 -4.26 -1.85 21.46
CA LEU A 216 -5.44 -2.18 20.67
C LEU A 216 -5.69 -3.69 20.62
N VAL A 217 -4.66 -4.48 20.31
CA VAL A 217 -4.77 -5.95 20.24
C VAL A 217 -5.16 -6.54 21.60
N TRP A 218 -4.56 -6.06 22.70
CA TRP A 218 -4.93 -6.46 24.05
C TRP A 218 -6.40 -6.18 24.38
N ALA A 219 -6.88 -4.97 24.07
CA ALA A 219 -8.26 -4.58 24.33
C ALA A 219 -9.25 -5.40 23.49
N VAL A 220 -8.96 -5.60 22.20
CA VAL A 220 -9.82 -6.37 21.29
C VAL A 220 -9.83 -7.84 21.67
N LEU A 221 -8.67 -8.46 21.93
CA LEU A 221 -8.61 -9.86 22.35
C LEU A 221 -9.31 -10.07 23.70
N GLY A 222 -9.24 -9.11 24.62
CA GLY A 222 -9.98 -9.18 25.89
C GLY A 222 -11.50 -9.33 25.71
N ILE A 223 -12.05 -8.87 24.59
CA ILE A 223 -13.47 -8.95 24.26
C ILE A 223 -13.77 -10.16 23.36
N VAL A 224 -12.95 -10.37 22.32
CA VAL A 224 -13.22 -11.36 21.27
C VAL A 224 -12.78 -12.77 21.67
N ASP A 225 -11.60 -12.90 22.25
CA ASP A 225 -11.03 -14.19 22.66
C ASP A 225 -10.21 -14.03 23.95
N PRO A 226 -10.88 -13.96 25.12
CA PRO A 226 -10.21 -13.77 26.40
C PRO A 226 -9.28 -14.94 26.75
N MET A 227 -9.51 -16.13 26.17
CA MET A 227 -8.68 -17.31 26.40
C MET A 227 -7.34 -17.17 25.68
N LEU A 228 -7.35 -16.72 24.42
CA LEU A 228 -6.13 -16.38 23.70
C LEU A 228 -5.41 -15.21 24.38
N ASN A 229 -6.14 -14.19 24.80
CA ASN A 229 -5.61 -13.02 25.51
C ASN A 229 -4.78 -13.41 26.76
N ALA A 230 -5.25 -14.41 27.52
CA ALA A 230 -4.58 -14.91 28.72
C ALA A 230 -3.30 -15.71 28.44
N ARG A 231 -3.11 -16.20 27.21
CA ARG A 231 -1.94 -16.99 26.80
C ARG A 231 -0.82 -16.12 26.20
N VAL A 232 -1.15 -14.90 25.78
CA VAL A 232 -0.16 -13.96 25.27
C VAL A 232 0.66 -13.40 26.43
N ASP A 233 1.98 -13.59 26.37
CA ASP A 233 2.89 -12.84 27.22
C ASP A 233 3.05 -11.43 26.64
N TRP A 234 2.34 -10.47 27.24
CA TRP A 234 2.28 -9.09 26.75
C TRP A 234 3.62 -8.38 26.80
N THR A 235 4.51 -8.74 27.73
CA THR A 235 5.84 -8.14 27.83
C THR A 235 6.68 -8.55 26.63
N TRP A 236 6.75 -9.86 26.34
CA TRP A 236 7.47 -10.37 25.18
C TRP A 236 6.83 -9.97 23.85
N PHE A 237 5.50 -9.81 23.82
CA PHE A 237 4.80 -9.27 22.66
C PHE A 237 5.24 -7.83 22.39
N VAL A 238 5.23 -6.93 23.40
CA VAL A 238 5.72 -5.55 23.24
C VAL A 238 7.18 -5.52 22.79
N VAL A 239 8.06 -6.31 23.41
CA VAL A 239 9.48 -6.39 23.02
C VAL A 239 9.64 -6.79 21.57
N SER A 240 8.87 -7.78 21.11
CA SER A 240 8.90 -8.25 19.72
C SER A 240 8.38 -7.18 18.75
N GLN A 241 7.32 -6.44 19.13
CA GLN A 241 6.77 -5.33 18.34
C GLN A 241 7.77 -4.16 18.22
N ILE A 242 8.47 -3.81 19.30
CA ILE A 242 9.53 -2.80 19.28
C ILE A 242 10.69 -3.25 18.39
N GLY A 243 11.11 -4.51 18.51
CA GLY A 243 12.15 -5.10 17.66
C GLY A 243 11.80 -5.01 16.18
N PHE A 244 10.57 -5.34 15.81
CA PHE A 244 10.04 -5.15 14.46
C PHE A 244 10.10 -3.69 14.03
N GLY A 245 9.50 -2.77 14.80
CA GLY A 245 9.37 -1.37 14.43
C GLY A 245 10.72 -0.66 14.26
N LEU A 246 11.68 -0.95 15.14
CA LEU A 246 13.04 -0.39 15.06
C LEU A 246 13.78 -0.90 13.81
N THR A 247 13.69 -2.18 13.51
CA THR A 247 14.43 -2.77 12.38
C THR A 247 13.79 -2.44 11.04
N THR A 248 12.45 -2.46 10.93
CA THR A 248 11.74 -1.95 9.76
C THR A 248 12.06 -0.47 9.54
N GLY A 249 11.96 0.36 10.58
CA GLY A 249 12.26 1.79 10.49
C GLY A 249 13.70 2.06 10.06
N PHE A 250 14.66 1.29 10.57
CA PHE A 250 16.07 1.39 10.18
C PHE A 250 16.31 1.04 8.71
N VAL A 251 15.70 -0.04 8.21
CA VAL A 251 15.81 -0.44 6.80
C VAL A 251 15.18 0.61 5.89
N VAL A 252 13.99 1.11 6.24
CA VAL A 252 13.28 2.12 5.45
C VAL A 252 14.03 3.45 5.47
N ALA A 253 14.54 3.89 6.62
CA ALA A 253 15.27 5.16 6.74
C ALA A 253 16.59 5.19 5.95
N ARG A 254 17.19 4.01 5.67
CA ARG A 254 18.39 3.88 4.85
C ARG A 254 18.12 3.72 3.36
N ALA A 255 16.87 3.52 2.97
CA ALA A 255 16.54 3.46 1.56
C ALA A 255 16.76 4.83 0.92
N HIS A 256 17.29 4.82 -0.30
CA HIS A 256 17.50 6.04 -1.06
C HIS A 256 16.12 6.61 -1.44
N PRO A 257 15.78 7.84 -1.01
CA PRO A 257 14.52 8.45 -1.39
C PRO A 257 14.46 8.62 -2.91
N LEU A 258 13.25 8.50 -3.44
CA LEU A 258 12.95 8.79 -4.83
C LEU A 258 12.35 10.19 -4.92
N ALA A 259 12.95 11.04 -5.74
CA ALA A 259 12.37 12.34 -6.07
C ALA A 259 11.01 12.13 -6.76
N THR A 260 10.01 12.87 -6.29
CA THR A 260 8.68 12.81 -6.89
C THR A 260 8.72 13.56 -8.23
N MET A 261 8.15 12.95 -9.26
CA MET A 261 8.06 13.56 -10.60
C MET A 261 6.93 14.61 -10.68
N GLN A 262 6.46 15.16 -9.55
CA GLN A 262 5.30 16.05 -9.51
C GLN A 262 5.51 17.37 -10.28
N THR A 263 6.76 17.78 -10.44
CA THR A 263 7.17 18.98 -11.19
C THR A 263 7.58 18.67 -12.63
N TRP A 264 7.63 17.40 -13.03
CA TRP A 264 8.10 17.01 -14.35
C TRP A 264 7.01 17.25 -15.42
N PRO A 265 7.38 17.77 -16.61
CA PRO A 265 6.49 17.83 -17.77
C PRO A 265 5.87 16.47 -18.07
N LEU A 266 4.62 16.45 -18.56
CA LEU A 266 3.90 15.20 -18.87
C LEU A 266 4.67 14.32 -19.86
N ALA A 267 5.32 14.92 -20.87
CA ALA A 267 6.16 14.20 -21.84
C ALA A 267 7.31 13.44 -21.15
N THR A 268 8.04 14.09 -20.25
CA THR A 268 9.12 13.48 -19.46
C THR A 268 8.61 12.39 -18.52
N ARG A 269 7.43 12.57 -17.91
CA ARG A 269 6.80 11.54 -17.05
C ARG A 269 6.34 10.30 -17.81
N ALA A 270 5.91 10.47 -19.06
CA ALA A 270 5.45 9.39 -19.92
C ALA A 270 6.62 8.62 -20.59
N GLY A 271 7.87 9.00 -20.32
CA GLY A 271 9.05 8.45 -21.00
C GLY A 271 9.14 8.85 -22.47
N VAL A 272 8.37 9.88 -22.88
CA VAL A 272 8.40 10.47 -24.22
C VAL A 272 9.50 11.52 -24.20
N GLU A 273 10.75 11.08 -24.00
CA GLU A 273 11.86 11.89 -24.48
C GLU A 273 11.88 11.74 -25.99
N THR A 274 11.62 12.85 -26.69
CA THR A 274 11.78 12.92 -28.13
C THR A 274 13.22 12.51 -28.46
N SER A 275 13.38 11.43 -29.23
CA SER A 275 14.54 11.25 -30.10
C SER A 275 14.71 12.54 -30.88
N THR A 276 15.53 13.44 -30.36
CA THR A 276 15.77 14.72 -31.01
C THR A 276 16.75 14.41 -32.13
N ALA A 277 16.19 14.33 -33.33
CA ALA A 277 16.80 14.38 -34.65
C ALA A 277 18.34 14.35 -34.63
N GLY A 278 18.89 13.16 -34.86
CA GLY A 278 20.26 13.02 -35.33
C GLY A 278 20.38 13.65 -36.71
N SER A 279 21.05 14.80 -36.75
CA SER A 279 21.75 15.39 -37.90
C SER A 279 20.95 15.57 -39.19
N GLU A 280 20.30 16.72 -39.32
CA GLU A 280 20.13 17.34 -40.64
C GLU A 280 20.37 18.85 -40.53
N GLN A 281 21.65 19.23 -40.49
CA GLN A 281 22.24 20.43 -41.13
C GLN A 281 23.61 20.75 -40.53
N THR A 282 24.67 20.44 -41.28
CA THR A 282 25.65 21.47 -41.71
C THR A 282 26.57 20.90 -42.79
N ARG A 283 26.41 21.45 -44.00
CA ARG A 283 27.30 21.48 -45.17
C ARG A 283 27.58 20.20 -45.96
#